data_AF-A0A2V6WZY8-F1
#
_entry.id   AF-A0A2V6WZY8-F1
#
_cell.length_a   1.000
_cell.length_b   1.000
_cell.length_c   1.000
_cell.angle_alpha   90.00
_cell.angle_beta   90.00
_cell.angle_gamma   90.00
#
_symmetry.space_group_name_H-M   'P 1'
#
loop_
_entity.id
_entity.type
_entity.pdbx_description
1 polymer ?
#
loop_
_entity_poly.entity_id
_entity_poly.type
_entity_poly.pdbx_seq_one_letter_code
_entity_poly.pdbx_strand_id
1 'polypeptide(L)'
;VNSRLPFDGLLDCILDGLGVARREDSLARRLIVLQTFLTERERAGQNTVLIIDEAQSLSPMTLEQIRLLSNFETTRRKLLQILLVGQPELEVKLNLPQL
;
A
#
# COMPACT_ATOMS: atom_id res chain seq x y z
N VAL A 1 13.65 15.25 5.97
CA VAL A 1 14.27 14.12 5.24
C VAL A 1 13.42 13.90 3.99
N ASN A 2 13.87 14.40 2.84
CA ASN A 2 13.10 14.35 1.58
C ASN A 2 13.32 12.98 0.91
N SER A 3 12.60 11.97 1.39
CA SER A 3 12.70 10.61 0.83
C SER A 3 11.52 10.39 -0.11
N ARG A 4 11.76 10.51 -1.43
CA ARG A 4 10.87 9.90 -2.44
C ARG A 4 10.96 8.38 -2.25
N LEU A 5 10.19 7.84 -1.32
CA LEU A 5 10.18 6.42 -1.00
C LEU A 5 9.74 5.65 -2.25
N PRO A 6 10.62 4.84 -2.88
CA PRO A 6 10.20 3.97 -3.97
C PRO A 6 9.23 2.93 -3.41
N PHE A 7 8.37 2.38 -4.27
CA PHE A 7 7.37 1.41 -3.86
C PHE A 7 7.95 0.19 -3.13
N ASP A 8 9.17 -0.21 -3.49
CA ASP A 8 9.86 -1.29 -2.83
C ASP A 8 10.11 -1.02 -1.34
N GLY A 9 10.63 0.17 -1.03
CA GLY A 9 10.84 0.61 0.34
C GLY A 9 9.52 0.83 1.09
N LEU A 10 8.49 1.32 0.40
CA LEU A 10 7.14 1.43 0.98
C LEU A 10 6.59 0.05 1.36
N LEU A 11 6.72 -0.95 0.48
CA LEU A 11 6.27 -2.31 0.73
C LEU A 11 7.01 -2.93 1.92
N ASP A 12 8.31 -2.70 2.05
CA ASP A 12 9.07 -3.14 3.21
C ASP A 12 8.59 -2.48 4.50
N CYS A 13 8.33 -1.18 4.50
CA CYS A 13 7.76 -0.48 5.65
C CYS A 13 6.38 -1.04 6.03
N ILE A 14 5.54 -1.38 5.05
CA ILE A 14 4.23 -1.99 5.29
C ILE A 14 4.40 -3.37 5.94
N LEU A 15 5.25 -4.24 5.39
CA LEU A 15 5.49 -5.57 5.94
C LEU A 15 6.05 -5.50 7.37
N ASP A 16 7.02 -4.62 7.61
CA ASP A 16 7.57 -4.38 8.94
C ASP A 16 6.49 -3.89 9.93
N GLY A 17 5.67 -2.90 9.53
CA GLY A 17 4.59 -2.36 10.36
C GLY A 17 3.49 -3.37 10.68
N LEU A 18 3.29 -4.36 9.81
CA LEU A 18 2.35 -5.47 10.02
C LEU A 18 2.95 -6.65 10.80
N GLY A 19 4.25 -6.61 11.12
CA GLY A 19 4.98 -7.66 11.82
C GLY A 19 5.27 -8.89 10.95
N VAL A 20 5.32 -8.73 9.62
CA VAL A 20 5.55 -9.81 8.66
C VAL A 20 7.02 -9.90 8.32
N ALA A 21 7.63 -11.08 8.55
CA ALA A 21 9.06 -11.27 8.33
C ALA A 21 9.44 -11.11 6.84
N ARG A 22 10.37 -10.19 6.56
CA ARG A 22 11.02 -10.03 5.25
C ARG A 22 11.98 -11.21 5.02
N ARG A 23 11.48 -12.30 4.46
CA ARG A 23 12.31 -13.48 4.15
C ARG A 23 12.62 -13.62 2.66
N GLU A 24 12.16 -12.70 1.83
CA GLU A 24 12.05 -12.89 0.39
C GLU A 24 12.54 -11.65 -0.35
N ASP A 25 13.51 -11.83 -1.26
CA ASP A 25 14.21 -10.71 -1.92
C ASP A 25 13.43 -10.13 -3.13
N SER A 26 12.41 -10.84 -3.62
CA SER A 26 11.66 -10.39 -4.80
C SER A 26 10.38 -9.63 -4.47
N LEU A 27 10.11 -8.57 -5.22
CA LEU A 27 8.89 -7.76 -5.11
C LEU A 27 7.62 -8.62 -5.23
N ALA A 28 7.57 -9.49 -6.23
CA ALA A 28 6.41 -10.36 -6.47
C ALA A 28 6.12 -11.25 -5.25
N ARG A 29 7.18 -11.77 -4.61
CA ARG A 29 7.02 -12.64 -3.45
C ARG A 29 6.57 -11.86 -2.21
N ARG A 30 7.09 -10.66 -1.98
CA ARG A 30 6.61 -9.75 -0.92
C ARG A 30 5.14 -9.39 -1.10
N LEU A 31 4.68 -9.16 -2.33
CA LEU A 31 3.25 -8.92 -2.61
C LEU A 31 2.38 -10.15 -2.30
N ILE A 32 2.82 -11.35 -2.67
CA ILE A 32 2.13 -12.60 -2.31
C ILE A 32 2.03 -12.76 -0.79
N VAL A 33 3.14 -12.53 -0.09
CA VAL A 33 3.19 -12.61 1.38
C VAL A 33 2.22 -11.60 2.02
N LEU A 34 2.20 -10.36 1.53
CA LEU A 34 1.24 -9.34 1.99
C LEU A 34 -0.21 -9.79 1.75
N GLN A 35 -0.53 -10.26 0.54
CA GLN A 35 -1.88 -10.71 0.21
C GLN A 35 -2.34 -11.89 1.07
N THR A 36 -1.46 -12.88 1.30
CA THR A 36 -1.74 -14.00 2.21
C THR A 36 -2.03 -13.49 3.62
N PHE A 37 -1.18 -12.62 4.15
CA PHE A 37 -1.37 -12.04 5.48
C PHE A 37 -2.71 -11.30 5.61
N LEU A 38 -3.04 -10.43 4.65
CA LEU A 38 -4.30 -9.68 4.67
C LEU A 38 -5.52 -10.60 4.56
N THR A 39 -5.41 -11.69 3.79
CA THR A 39 -6.49 -12.70 3.69
C THR A 39 -6.73 -13.40 5.02
N GLU A 40 -5.66 -13.77 5.74
CA GLU A 40 -5.80 -14.38 7.07
C GLU A 40 -6.38 -13.41 8.11
N ARG A 41 -6.01 -12.12 8.04
CA ARG A 41 -6.62 -11.07 8.87
C ARG A 41 -8.13 -10.95 8.60
N GLU A 42 -8.53 -10.92 7.33
CA GLU A 42 -9.94 -10.84 6.94
C GLU A 42 -10.73 -12.06 7.40
N ARG A 43 -10.18 -13.28 7.26
CA ARG A 43 -10.77 -14.51 7.77
C ARG A 43 -10.94 -14.50 9.29
N ALA A 44 -10.04 -13.84 10.01
CA ALA A 44 -10.15 -13.61 11.44
C ALA A 44 -11.14 -12.48 11.81
N GLY A 45 -11.85 -11.90 10.84
CA GLY A 45 -12.79 -10.80 11.04
C GLY A 45 -12.13 -9.45 11.30
N GLN A 46 -10.83 -9.31 10.98
CA GLN A 46 -10.06 -8.10 11.22
C GLN A 46 -9.95 -7.27 9.93
N ASN A 47 -10.15 -5.97 10.05
CA ASN A 47 -9.93 -5.03 8.96
C ASN A 47 -8.50 -4.48 9.02
N THR A 48 -7.85 -4.37 7.87
CA THR A 48 -6.51 -3.74 7.77
C THR A 48 -6.64 -2.40 7.04
N VAL A 49 -6.11 -1.35 7.67
CA VAL A 49 -6.08 0.01 7.11
C VAL A 49 -4.62 0.46 6.98
N LEU A 50 -4.23 0.88 5.80
CA LEU A 50 -2.96 1.54 5.52
C LEU A 50 -3.18 3.06 5.47
N ILE A 51 -2.54 3.78 6.38
CA ILE A 51 -2.55 5.24 6.40
C ILE A 51 -1.20 5.73 5.88
N ILE A 52 -1.22 6.55 4.84
CA ILE A 52 -0.02 7.17 4.28
C ILE A 52 -0.13 8.67 4.48
N ASP A 53 0.64 9.17 5.44
CA ASP A 53 0.79 10.61 5.66
C ASP A 53 1.77 11.22 4.66
N GLU A 54 1.66 12.53 4.45
CA GLU A 54 2.45 13.28 3.47
C GLU A 54 2.41 12.64 2.06
N ALA A 55 1.26 12.08 1.65
CA ALA A 55 1.11 11.35 0.39
C ALA A 55 1.36 12.23 -0.84
N GLN A 56 1.28 13.57 -0.73
CA GLN A 56 1.71 14.48 -1.79
C GLN A 56 3.21 14.41 -2.07
N SER A 57 4.02 13.84 -1.18
CA SER A 57 5.45 13.61 -1.44
C SER A 57 5.70 12.43 -2.39
N LEU A 58 4.71 11.54 -2.56
CA LEU A 58 4.83 10.36 -3.41
C LEU A 58 4.91 10.73 -4.89
N SER A 59 5.63 9.90 -5.64
CA SER A 59 5.67 9.99 -7.10
C SER A 59 4.37 9.44 -7.72
N PRO A 60 3.95 9.92 -8.90
CA PRO A 60 2.80 9.34 -9.61
C PRO A 60 2.94 7.83 -9.84
N MET A 61 4.15 7.35 -10.15
CA MET A 61 4.43 5.92 -10.31
C MET A 61 4.17 5.13 -9.01
N THR A 62 4.56 5.68 -7.86
CA THR A 62 4.31 5.05 -6.55
C THR A 62 2.82 5.03 -6.21
N LEU A 63 2.10 6.12 -6.52
CA LEU A 63 0.64 6.18 -6.34
C LEU A 63 -0.08 5.13 -7.20
N GLU A 64 0.35 4.93 -8.45
CA GLU A 64 -0.18 3.88 -9.32
C GLU A 64 0.09 2.48 -8.75
N GLN A 65 1.28 2.26 -8.20
CA GLN A 65 1.60 0.99 -7.53
C GLN A 65 0.76 0.78 -6.24
N ILE A 66 0.45 1.84 -5.50
CA ILE A 66 -0.49 1.80 -4.36
C ILE A 66 -1.90 1.47 -4.84
N ARG A 67 -2.34 1.99 -5.99
CA ARG A 67 -3.63 1.64 -6.60
C ARG A 67 -3.72 0.14 -6.84
N LEU A 68 -2.65 -0.51 -7.27
CA LEU A 68 -2.60 -1.97 -7.42
C LEU A 68 -2.83 -2.70 -6.07
N LEU A 69 -2.29 -2.19 -4.97
CA LEU A 69 -2.54 -2.75 -3.63
C LEU A 69 -4.01 -2.60 -3.20
N SER A 70 -4.68 -1.50 -3.56
CA SER A 70 -6.11 -1.30 -3.27
C SER A 70 -7.04 -2.29 -4.01
N ASN A 71 -6.52 -2.96 -5.04
CA ASN A 71 -7.24 -4.02 -5.74
C ASN A 71 -7.17 -5.36 -4.98
N PHE A 72 -6.48 -5.43 -3.85
CA PHE A 72 -6.48 -6.63 -3.02
C PHE A 72 -7.85 -6.79 -2.37
N GLU A 73 -8.58 -7.79 -2.84
CA GLU A 73 -9.93 -8.09 -2.41
C GLU A 73 -10.22 -9.59 -2.49
N THR A 74 -11.15 -10.05 -1.66
CA THR A 74 -11.86 -11.30 -1.89
C THR A 74 -13.10 -11.01 -2.74
N THR A 75 -13.80 -12.06 -3.18
CA THR A 75 -15.10 -11.91 -3.87
C THR A 75 -16.14 -11.12 -3.04
N ARG A 76 -15.90 -10.90 -1.75
CA ARG A 76 -16.86 -10.29 -0.83
C ARG A 76 -16.39 -8.96 -0.23
N ARG A 77 -15.09 -8.75 -0.05
CA ARG A 77 -14.55 -7.61 0.73
C ARG A 77 -13.17 -7.17 0.26
N LYS A 78 -12.88 -5.87 0.42
CA LYS A 78 -11.52 -5.34 0.33
C LYS A 78 -10.66 -5.91 1.46
N LEU A 79 -9.46 -6.38 1.13
CA LEU A 79 -8.48 -6.88 2.08
C LEU A 79 -7.68 -5.75 2.73
N LEU A 80 -7.52 -4.63 2.02
CA LEU A 80 -6.77 -3.47 2.45
C LEU A 80 -7.54 -2.19 2.12
N GLN A 81 -7.82 -1.40 3.15
CA GLN A 81 -8.31 -0.03 2.97
C GLN A 81 -7.13 0.94 3.01
N ILE A 82 -7.06 1.89 2.09
CA ILE A 82 -5.96 2.85 2.00
C ILE A 82 -6.51 4.25 2.25
N LEU A 83 -5.90 4.96 3.20
CA LEU A 83 -6.17 6.36 3.50
C LEU A 83 -4.93 7.18 3.15
N LEU A 84 -5.05 8.05 2.15
CA LEU A 84 -4.01 8.99 1.77
C LEU A 84 -4.27 10.32 2.48
N VAL A 85 -3.30 10.78 3.26
CA VAL A 85 -3.33 12.07 3.96
C VAL A 85 -2.22 12.94 3.39
N GLY A 86 -2.52 14.20 3.10
CA GLY A 86 -1.55 15.10 2.53
C GLY A 86 -2.09 16.51 2.30
N GLN A 87 -1.21 17.36 1.78
CA GLN A 87 -1.52 18.74 1.41
C GLN A 87 -2.36 18.80 0.10
N PRO A 88 -2.98 19.96 -0.25
CA PRO A 88 -3.85 20.10 -1.42
C PRO A 88 -3.23 19.65 -2.76
N GLU A 89 -1.91 19.68 -2.89
CA GLU A 89 -1.18 19.17 -4.05
C GLU A 89 -1.43 17.68 -4.31
N LEU A 90 -1.80 16.91 -3.27
CA LEU A 90 -2.21 15.52 -3.43
C LEU A 90 -3.45 15.39 -4.31
N GLU A 91 -4.45 16.26 -4.13
CA GLU A 91 -5.68 16.23 -4.92
C GLU A 91 -5.38 16.50 -6.40
N VAL A 92 -4.51 17.46 -6.68
CA VAL A 92 -4.04 17.74 -8.05
C VAL A 92 -3.34 16.52 -8.65
N LYS A 93 -2.50 15.84 -7.86
CA LYS A 93 -1.82 14.61 -8.31
C LYS A 93 -2.78 13.47 -8.59
N LEU A 94 -3.77 13.25 -7.73
CA LEU A 94 -4.76 12.18 -7.89
C LEU A 94 -5.69 12.39 -9.10
N ASN A 95 -5.82 13.63 -9.59
CA ASN A 95 -6.59 13.96 -10.79
C ASN A 95 -5.75 13.90 -12.08
N LEU A 96 -4.49 13.45 -12.03
CA LEU A 96 -3.68 13.30 -13.24
C LEU A 96 -4.24 12.16 -14.10
N PRO A 97 -4.40 12.32 -15.44
CA PRO A 97 -4.99 11.30 -16.31
C PRO A 97 -4.21 9.97 -16.40
N GLN A 98 -2.95 9.99 -15.96
CA GLN A 98 -2.04 8.85 -15.98
C GLN A 98 -2.07 8.01 -14.69
N LEU A 99 -2.94 8.37 -13.75
CA LEU A 99 -3.25 7.70 -12.48
C LEU A 99 -4.65 7.08 -12.56
#